data_AF-A0A821UZS6-F1
#
_entry.id   AF-A0A821UZS6-F1
#
_cell.length_a   1.000
_cell.length_b   1.000
_cell.length_c   1.000
_cell.angle_alpha   90.00
_cell.angle_beta   90.00
_cell.angle_gamma   90.00
#
_symmetry.space_group_name_H-M   'P 1'
#
loop_
_entity.id
_entity.type
_entity.pdbx_description
1 polymer ?
#
loop_
_entity_poly.entity_id
_entity_poly.type
_entity_poly.pdbx_seq_one_letter_code
_entity_poly.pdbx_strand_id
1 'polypeptide(L)'
;MFSTVADREKLYRNCVPQKAPASYPLDPNHTHFILLDDKCGADDGNWRQHGFPIRADLTIQLRAEIEQEARCSSHYRQNYKIPIIQILIEGGPSSLLTVVEAVTHETPVIVIEGTGRAANFIAKAYNALYRNQTTYVPPMNHNSDL
;
A
#
# COMPACT_ATOMS: atom_id res chain seq x y z
N MET A 1 6.27 44.68 0.14
CA MET A 1 5.11 45.04 -0.71
C MET A 1 4.06 43.96 -0.48
N PHE A 2 3.03 44.23 0.32
CA PHE A 2 2.08 43.20 0.77
C PHE A 2 1.09 42.90 -0.38
N SER A 3 1.01 41.65 -0.82
CA SER A 3 0.00 41.23 -1.79
C SER A 3 -1.39 41.32 -1.17
N THR A 4 -2.34 41.86 -1.92
CA THR A 4 -3.69 42.14 -1.41
C THR A 4 -4.50 40.85 -1.30
N VAL A 5 -5.54 40.85 -0.46
CA VAL A 5 -6.49 39.71 -0.36
C VAL A 5 -7.10 39.38 -1.73
N ALA A 6 -7.27 40.38 -2.60
CA ALA A 6 -7.75 40.20 -3.97
C ALA A 6 -6.76 39.44 -4.88
N ASP A 7 -5.45 39.60 -4.67
CA ASP A 7 -4.43 38.88 -5.44
C ASP A 7 -4.36 37.41 -5.04
N ARG A 8 -4.59 37.12 -3.74
CA ARG A 8 -4.70 35.74 -3.23
C ARG A 8 -5.96 35.04 -3.73
N GLU A 9 -7.09 35.72 -3.71
CA GLU A 9 -8.37 35.24 -4.28
C GLU A 9 -8.27 34.86 -5.76
N LYS A 10 -7.53 35.64 -6.56
CA LYS A 10 -7.27 35.33 -7.98
C LYS A 10 -6.43 34.07 -8.18
N LEU A 11 -5.45 33.83 -7.30
CA LEU A 11 -4.61 32.64 -7.35
C LEU A 11 -5.44 31.37 -7.10
N TYR A 12 -6.37 31.39 -6.12
CA TYR A 12 -7.25 30.27 -5.83
C TYR A 12 -8.30 30.02 -6.91
N ARG A 13 -8.81 31.07 -7.56
CA ARG A 13 -9.86 30.96 -8.58
C ARG A 13 -9.38 30.31 -9.89
N ASN A 14 -8.09 30.42 -10.20
CA ASN A 14 -7.48 29.82 -11.39
C ASN A 14 -7.12 28.34 -11.21
N CYS A 15 -7.16 27.82 -9.97
CA CYS A 15 -6.95 26.42 -9.66
C CYS A 15 -8.24 25.59 -9.69
N VAL A 16 -9.37 26.13 -10.19
CA VAL A 16 -10.61 25.35 -10.35
C VAL A 16 -10.48 24.53 -11.63
N PRO A 17 -10.39 23.19 -11.55
CA PRO A 17 -10.36 22.36 -12.76
C PRO A 17 -11.67 22.55 -13.52
N GLN A 18 -11.60 23.00 -14.78
CA GLN A 18 -12.76 23.28 -15.64
C GLN A 18 -13.64 22.04 -15.91
N LYS A 19 -13.14 20.85 -15.54
CA LYS A 19 -13.89 19.61 -15.43
C LYS A 19 -13.40 18.92 -14.17
N ALA A 20 -14.28 18.76 -13.17
CA ALA A 20 -13.93 18.02 -11.96
C ALA A 20 -13.40 16.64 -12.40
N PRO A 21 -12.19 16.24 -11.98
CA PRO A 21 -11.73 14.88 -12.21
C PRO A 21 -12.79 13.94 -11.62
N ALA A 22 -12.91 12.73 -12.17
CA ALA A 22 -13.69 11.68 -11.52
C ALA A 22 -13.11 11.49 -10.12
N SER A 23 -13.76 12.09 -9.13
CA SER A 23 -13.35 12.11 -7.74
C SER A 23 -14.16 11.05 -7.03
N TYR A 24 -13.49 10.24 -6.23
CA TYR A 24 -14.15 9.25 -5.38
C TYR A 24 -14.34 9.88 -4.00
N PRO A 25 -15.55 9.82 -3.41
CA PRO A 25 -15.77 10.33 -2.06
C PRO A 25 -14.97 9.52 -1.03
N LEU A 26 -14.64 10.16 0.09
CA LEU A 26 -14.07 9.46 1.24
C LEU A 26 -15.10 8.49 1.85
N ASP A 27 -14.65 7.33 2.32
CA ASP A 27 -15.54 6.36 2.97
C ASP A 27 -15.82 6.78 4.42
N PRO A 28 -17.11 6.98 4.80
CA PRO A 28 -17.48 7.45 6.14
C PRO A 28 -17.21 6.45 7.27
N ASN A 29 -16.88 5.20 6.96
CA ASN A 29 -16.60 4.17 7.97
C ASN A 29 -15.16 4.21 8.50
N HIS A 30 -14.28 5.05 7.95
CA HIS A 30 -12.94 5.25 8.49
C HIS A 30 -12.94 6.21 9.70
N THR A 31 -12.05 5.94 10.66
CA THR A 31 -11.87 6.80 11.84
C THR A 31 -10.85 7.91 11.63
N HIS A 32 -9.87 7.69 10.75
CA HIS A 32 -8.75 8.59 10.48
C HIS A 32 -8.44 8.58 8.98
N PHE A 33 -8.01 9.73 8.46
CA PHE A 33 -7.60 9.88 7.06
C PHE A 33 -6.20 10.48 6.99
N ILE A 34 -5.37 9.95 6.10
CA ILE A 34 -4.09 10.55 5.70
C ILE A 34 -4.26 11.01 4.25
N LEU A 35 -4.24 12.32 4.02
CA LEU A 35 -4.41 12.90 2.69
C LEU A 35 -3.03 13.22 2.11
N LEU A 36 -2.65 12.48 1.08
CA LEU A 36 -1.45 12.72 0.31
C LEU A 36 -1.76 13.75 -0.77
N ASP A 37 -1.15 14.93 -0.67
CA ASP A 37 -1.16 15.91 -1.73
C ASP A 37 -0.06 15.56 -2.72
N ASP A 38 -0.46 15.04 -3.88
CA ASP A 38 0.43 14.89 -5.02
C ASP A 38 0.60 16.30 -5.60
N LYS A 39 1.66 17.01 -5.19
CA LYS A 39 1.98 18.38 -5.63
C LYS A 39 2.29 18.50 -7.13
N CYS A 40 1.76 17.62 -7.97
CA CYS A 40 1.62 17.85 -9.40
C CYS A 40 0.71 19.08 -9.60
N GLY A 41 1.38 20.23 -9.65
CA GLY A 41 0.80 21.55 -9.78
C GLY A 41 -0.09 21.69 -11.01
N ALA A 42 -0.96 22.68 -10.91
CA ALA A 42 -1.95 23.07 -11.89
C ALA A 42 -1.36 23.74 -13.16
N ASP A 43 -0.08 23.51 -13.47
CA ASP A 43 0.67 24.26 -14.49
C ASP A 43 0.55 23.62 -15.88
N ASP A 44 0.70 22.29 -15.98
CA ASP A 44 0.81 21.61 -17.27
C ASP A 44 -0.29 20.55 -17.35
N GLY A 45 -1.24 20.70 -18.27
CA GLY A 45 -2.44 19.88 -18.44
C GLY A 45 -2.23 18.40 -18.79
N ASN A 46 -1.17 17.77 -18.30
CA ASN A 46 -0.73 16.40 -18.57
C ASN A 46 -1.04 15.41 -17.43
N TRP A 47 -1.98 15.74 -16.55
CA TRP A 47 -2.44 14.90 -15.44
C TRP A 47 -2.99 13.52 -15.86
N ARG A 48 -3.33 13.36 -17.14
CA ARG A 48 -3.92 12.13 -17.69
C ARG A 48 -2.90 11.05 -18.03
N GLN A 49 -1.61 11.36 -18.10
CA GLN A 49 -0.62 10.44 -18.64
C GLN A 49 0.23 9.71 -17.58
N HIS A 50 0.29 10.19 -16.34
CA HIS A 50 1.17 9.61 -15.31
C HIS A 50 0.52 9.35 -13.93
N GLY A 51 -0.80 9.53 -13.78
CA GLY A 51 -1.46 9.58 -12.47
C GLY A 51 -1.56 8.26 -11.68
N PHE A 52 -1.36 7.10 -12.30
CA PHE A 52 -1.42 5.81 -11.59
C PHE A 52 -0.07 5.35 -10.99
N PRO A 53 1.05 5.36 -11.74
CA PRO A 53 2.33 4.94 -11.18
C PRO A 53 2.81 5.85 -10.04
N ILE A 54 2.71 7.19 -10.19
CA ILE A 54 3.19 8.13 -9.16
C ILE A 54 2.42 7.97 -7.84
N ARG A 55 1.09 7.79 -7.91
CA ARG A 55 0.26 7.59 -6.72
C ARG A 55 0.50 6.25 -6.03
N ALA A 56 0.73 5.20 -6.81
CA ALA A 56 1.10 3.90 -6.27
C ALA A 56 2.44 4.00 -5.53
N ASP A 57 3.43 4.68 -6.12
CA ASP A 57 4.76 4.83 -5.52
C ASP A 57 4.73 5.63 -4.21
N LEU A 58 4.04 6.78 -4.18
CA LEU A 58 3.89 7.58 -2.95
C LEU A 58 3.18 6.81 -1.82
N THR A 59 2.13 6.06 -2.17
CA THR A 59 1.38 5.27 -1.17
C THR A 59 2.20 4.10 -0.64
N ILE A 60 2.97 3.44 -1.51
CA ILE A 60 3.86 2.34 -1.13
C ILE A 60 4.98 2.86 -0.21
N GLN A 61 5.62 3.98 -0.56
CA GLN A 61 6.68 4.61 0.24
C GLN A 61 6.20 5.01 1.63
N LEU A 62 5.09 5.78 1.72
CA LEU A 62 4.53 6.20 3.02
C LEU A 62 4.22 4.98 3.89
N ARG A 63 3.61 3.94 3.30
CA ARG A 63 3.30 2.72 4.01
C ARG A 63 4.57 2.05 4.56
N ALA A 64 5.60 1.90 3.72
CA ALA A 64 6.87 1.29 4.12
C ALA A 64 7.53 2.03 5.29
N GLU A 65 7.53 3.37 5.27
CA GLU A 65 8.06 4.21 6.35
C GLU A 65 7.28 4.02 7.67
N ILE A 66 5.94 4.05 7.61
CA ILE A 66 5.09 3.82 8.79
C ILE A 66 5.34 2.43 9.38
N GLU A 67 5.46 1.41 8.52
CA GLU A 67 5.75 0.06 8.98
C GLU A 67 7.14 -0.04 9.61
N GLN A 68 8.14 0.61 9.02
CA GLN A 68 9.49 0.64 9.59
C GLN A 68 9.50 1.31 10.97
N GLU A 69 8.82 2.45 11.12
CA GLU A 69 8.73 3.15 12.39
C GLU A 69 7.99 2.30 13.44
N ALA A 70 6.91 1.62 13.05
CA ALA A 70 6.19 0.71 13.93
C ALA A 70 7.06 -0.49 14.36
N ARG A 71 7.90 -1.05 13.48
CA ARG A 71 8.85 -2.13 13.83
C ARG A 71 9.92 -1.65 14.81
N CYS A 72 10.40 -0.42 14.66
CA CYS A 72 11.42 0.19 15.52
C CYS A 72 10.85 0.70 16.85
N SER A 73 9.55 0.98 16.89
CA SER A 73 8.82 1.40 18.08
C SER A 73 8.75 0.27 19.11
N SER A 74 9.79 0.15 19.91
CA SER A 74 9.77 -0.69 21.11
C SER A 74 9.03 0.03 22.23
N HIS A 75 8.01 -0.62 22.79
CA HIS A 75 7.40 -0.10 24.01
C HIS A 75 8.45 -0.20 25.13
N TYR A 76 8.85 0.94 25.70
CA TYR A 76 9.93 1.11 26.69
C TYR A 76 9.94 0.09 27.84
N ARG A 77 8.81 -0.57 28.10
CA ARG A 77 8.63 -1.48 29.24
C ARG A 77 8.69 -2.97 28.89
N GLN A 78 8.63 -3.38 27.62
CA GLN A 78 8.35 -4.80 27.30
C GLN A 78 9.20 -5.47 26.20
N ASN A 79 10.20 -4.81 25.60
CA ASN A 79 11.18 -5.43 24.67
C ASN A 79 10.59 -6.28 23.51
N TYR A 80 9.30 -6.18 23.20
CA TYR A 80 8.70 -6.84 22.03
C TYR A 80 8.60 -5.87 20.85
N LYS A 81 8.78 -6.42 19.64
CA LYS A 81 8.54 -5.72 18.38
C LYS A 81 7.06 -5.77 18.02
N ILE A 82 6.54 -4.72 17.41
CA ILE A 82 5.17 -4.71 16.88
C ILE A 82 5.14 -5.60 15.63
N PRO A 83 4.33 -6.68 15.60
CA PRO A 83 4.20 -7.51 14.40
C PRO A 83 3.35 -6.78 13.35
N ILE A 84 3.79 -6.85 12.10
CA ILE A 84 3.10 -6.25 10.95
C ILE A 84 2.82 -7.35 9.95
N ILE A 85 1.60 -7.38 9.42
CA ILE A 85 1.18 -8.31 8.36
C ILE A 85 0.44 -7.55 7.26
N GLN A 86 0.52 -8.06 6.03
CA GLN A 86 -0.28 -7.57 4.91
C GLN A 86 -1.31 -8.61 4.50
N ILE A 87 -2.52 -8.17 4.14
CA ILE A 87 -3.55 -9.04 3.57
C ILE A 87 -3.80 -8.59 2.12
N LEU A 88 -3.73 -9.53 1.18
CA LEU A 88 -4.09 -9.32 -0.22
C LEU A 88 -5.43 -9.96 -0.53
N ILE A 89 -6.40 -9.12 -0.89
CA ILE A 89 -7.74 -9.49 -1.38
C ILE A 89 -7.89 -8.86 -2.76
N GLU A 90 -8.23 -9.66 -3.77
CA GLU A 90 -8.29 -9.19 -5.16
C GLU A 90 -6.97 -8.50 -5.60
N GLY A 91 -7.02 -7.21 -5.93
CA GLY A 91 -5.87 -6.37 -6.26
C GLY A 91 -5.63 -6.18 -7.76
N GLY A 92 -4.74 -5.24 -8.07
CA GLY A 92 -4.29 -4.94 -9.44
C GLY A 92 -2.76 -4.98 -9.55
N PRO A 93 -2.19 -4.53 -10.67
CA PRO A 93 -0.74 -4.49 -10.86
C PRO A 93 0.01 -3.75 -9.74
N SER A 94 -0.52 -2.62 -9.25
CA SER A 94 0.10 -1.91 -8.10
C SER A 94 0.08 -2.71 -6.82
N SER A 95 -0.94 -3.56 -6.60
CA SER A 95 -1.00 -4.42 -5.42
C SER A 95 0.14 -5.45 -5.43
N LEU A 96 0.56 -5.92 -6.62
CA LEU A 96 1.72 -6.80 -6.74
C LEU A 96 3.02 -6.10 -6.34
N LEU A 97 3.20 -4.82 -6.74
CA LEU A 97 4.35 -4.02 -6.30
C LEU A 97 4.37 -3.89 -4.77
N THR A 98 3.22 -3.63 -4.16
CA THR A 98 3.12 -3.54 -2.70
C THR A 98 3.42 -4.89 -2.02
N VAL A 99 3.04 -6.01 -2.61
CA VAL A 99 3.38 -7.35 -2.08
C VAL A 99 4.88 -7.62 -2.18
N VAL A 100 5.51 -7.28 -3.30
CA VAL A 100 6.97 -7.40 -3.47
C VAL A 100 7.70 -6.55 -2.43
N GLU A 101 7.26 -5.32 -2.23
CA GLU A 101 7.81 -4.42 -1.20
C GLU A 101 7.68 -5.02 0.20
N ALA A 102 6.50 -5.51 0.56
CA ALA A 102 6.26 -6.11 1.87
C ALA A 102 7.12 -7.36 2.12
N VAL A 103 7.23 -8.26 1.15
CA VAL A 103 8.08 -9.46 1.26
C VAL A 103 9.56 -9.08 1.34
N THR A 104 10.00 -8.06 0.61
CA THR A 104 11.38 -7.53 0.66
C THR A 104 11.72 -7.00 2.05
N HIS A 105 10.74 -6.43 2.75
CA HIS A 105 10.86 -5.96 4.13
C HIS A 105 10.48 -7.02 5.19
N GLU A 106 10.54 -8.31 4.83
CA GLU A 106 10.23 -9.44 5.72
C GLU A 106 8.83 -9.37 6.37
N THR A 107 7.88 -8.73 5.69
CA THR A 107 6.50 -8.61 6.16
C THR A 107 5.70 -9.80 5.64
N PRO A 108 5.11 -10.62 6.52
CA PRO A 108 4.26 -11.72 6.09
C PRO A 108 3.06 -11.21 5.30
N VAL A 109 2.83 -11.80 4.12
CA VAL A 109 1.68 -11.51 3.26
C VAL A 109 0.73 -12.69 3.25
N ILE A 110 -0.50 -12.45 3.69
CA ILE A 110 -1.62 -13.40 3.61
C ILE A 110 -2.36 -13.15 2.30
N VAL A 111 -2.37 -14.14 1.42
CA VAL A 111 -3.08 -14.09 0.13
C VAL A 111 -4.37 -14.89 0.22
N ILE A 112 -5.50 -14.26 -0.08
CA ILE A 112 -6.80 -14.93 -0.04
C ILE A 112 -7.16 -15.45 -1.44
N GLU A 113 -6.93 -16.74 -1.66
CA GLU A 113 -7.32 -17.45 -2.89
C GLU A 113 -8.84 -17.45 -3.07
N GLY A 114 -9.28 -17.36 -4.34
CA GLY A 114 -10.69 -17.35 -4.72
C GLY A 114 -11.27 -15.94 -4.80
N THR A 115 -10.56 -14.91 -4.31
CA THR A 115 -11.02 -13.53 -4.37
C THR A 115 -10.94 -12.94 -5.77
N GLY A 116 -9.97 -13.36 -6.60
CA GLY A 116 -9.83 -12.90 -7.99
C GLY A 116 -8.50 -12.19 -8.28
N ARG A 117 -8.39 -11.64 -9.50
CA ARG A 117 -7.30 -10.77 -10.01
C ARG A 117 -5.90 -11.13 -9.49
N ALA A 118 -5.20 -10.19 -8.83
CA ALA A 118 -3.81 -10.35 -8.40
C ALA A 118 -3.64 -11.44 -7.33
N ALA A 119 -4.58 -11.55 -6.38
CA ALA A 119 -4.58 -12.57 -5.34
C ALA A 119 -4.61 -13.99 -5.95
N ASN A 120 -5.51 -14.24 -6.90
CA ASN A 120 -5.58 -15.54 -7.58
C ASN A 120 -4.35 -15.81 -8.46
N PHE A 121 -3.74 -14.77 -9.03
CA PHE A 121 -2.50 -14.91 -9.79
C PHE A 121 -1.36 -15.44 -8.92
N ILE A 122 -1.13 -14.83 -7.75
CA ILE A 122 -0.12 -15.28 -6.79
C ILE A 122 -0.46 -16.68 -6.26
N ALA A 123 -1.72 -16.93 -5.87
CA ALA A 123 -2.14 -18.22 -5.34
C ALA A 123 -1.90 -19.38 -6.33
N LYS A 124 -2.24 -19.18 -7.61
CA LYS A 124 -1.98 -20.18 -8.67
C LYS A 124 -0.48 -20.42 -8.86
N ALA A 125 0.33 -19.36 -8.89
CA ALA A 125 1.78 -19.48 -9.02
C ALA A 125 2.37 -20.25 -7.82
N TYR A 126 1.97 -19.91 -6.60
CA TYR A 126 2.39 -20.61 -5.39
C TYR A 126 2.00 -22.09 -5.43
N ASN A 127 0.75 -22.40 -5.78
CA ASN A 127 0.28 -23.78 -5.90
C ASN A 127 1.05 -24.55 -6.98
N ALA A 128 1.32 -23.95 -8.14
CA ALA A 128 2.07 -24.60 -9.20
C ALA A 128 3.53 -24.93 -8.80
N LEU A 129 4.17 -24.04 -8.04
CA LEU A 129 5.56 -24.17 -7.62
C LEU A 129 5.74 -25.09 -6.41
N TYR A 130 4.86 -24.99 -5.41
CA TYR A 130 5.05 -25.61 -4.10
C TYR A 130 4.07 -26.73 -3.78
N ARG A 131 2.86 -26.73 -4.37
CA ARG A 131 1.84 -27.74 -4.08
C ARG A 131 2.01 -29.02 -4.90
N ASN A 132 2.68 -28.95 -6.05
CA ASN A 132 3.03 -30.13 -6.85
C ASN A 132 4.36 -30.79 -6.42
N GLN A 133 5.02 -30.28 -5.34
CA GLN A 133 6.27 -30.83 -4.80
C GLN A 133 6.12 -31.52 -3.42
N THR A 134 4.93 -31.51 -2.82
CA THR A 134 4.69 -32.16 -1.52
C THR A 134 4.34 -33.65 -1.66
N THR A 135 5.36 -34.47 -1.91
CA THR A 135 5.47 -35.83 -1.33
C THR A 135 6.76 -35.99 -0.52
N TYR A 136 7.21 -34.95 0.17
CA TYR A 136 8.17 -35.11 1.27
C TYR A 136 7.60 -34.48 2.54
N VAL A 137 7.06 -35.34 3.39
CA VAL A 137 6.78 -35.06 4.80
C VAL A 137 7.97 -35.67 5.56
N PRO A 138 8.93 -34.87 6.06
CA PRO A 138 9.99 -35.43 6.90
C PRO A 138 9.34 -36.06 8.14
N PRO A 139 9.82 -37.22 8.60
CA PRO A 139 9.25 -37.88 9.78
C PRO A 139 9.33 -36.94 10.98
N MET A 140 8.20 -36.72 11.64
CA MET A 140 8.13 -36.06 12.94
C MET A 140 8.98 -36.88 13.92
N ASN A 141 10.12 -36.33 14.31
CA ASN A 141 10.91 -36.85 15.41
C ASN A 141 10.10 -36.66 16.71
N HIS A 142 9.55 -37.76 17.25
CA HIS A 142 8.86 -37.75 18.55
C HIS A 142 9.81 -37.82 19.76
N ASN A 143 11.13 -37.71 19.55
CA ASN A 143 12.14 -37.78 20.60
C ASN A 143 12.93 -36.47 20.66
N SER A 144 12.39 -35.51 21.40
CA SER A 144 13.19 -34.52 22.11
C SER A 144 12.41 -34.06 23.35
N ASP A 145 12.14 -35.02 24.24
CA ASP A 145 11.81 -34.79 25.65
C ASP A 145 12.39 -35.96 26.46
N LEU A 146 13.73 -36.02 26.52
CA LEU A 146 14.54 -36.55 27.63
C LEU A 146 15.94 -35.91 27.56
#